data_AF-A0A955AJY4-F1
#
_entry.id   AF-A0A955AJY4-F1
#
_cell.length_a   1.000
_cell.length_b   1.000
_cell.length_c   1.000
_cell.angle_alpha   90.00
_cell.angle_beta   90.00
_cell.angle_gamma   90.00
#
_symmetry.space_group_name_H-M   'P 1'
#
loop_
_entity.id
_entity.type
_entity.pdbx_description
1 polymer ?
#
loop_
_entity_poly.entity_id
_entity_poly.type
_entity_poly.pdbx_seq_one_letter_code
_entity_poly.pdbx_strand_id
1 'polypeptide(L)'
;MVFITLVLLLGLWVFLAIGRVLTGHAPWGPRVGGVLPNGTEIYFQARPAGFETDDRLTVVVPNMAARHYWVDQVHGGFEHVVLKYNSTGNQLWVESDGKVGASIDLAINDFRAEHDMQHTWAAFGTGTTLDSGSTSSIFSLLSPW
;
A
#
# COMPACT_ATOMS: atom_id res chain seq x y z
N MET A 1 2.54 -8.64 41.20
CA MET A 1 1.52 -8.06 40.30
C MET A 1 2.04 -7.83 38.89
N VAL A 2 3.11 -7.04 38.69
CA VAL A 2 3.63 -6.69 37.35
C VAL A 2 3.93 -7.89 36.44
N PHE A 3 4.57 -8.93 36.96
CA PHE A 3 4.91 -10.12 36.16
C PHE A 3 3.68 -10.86 35.62
N ILE A 4 2.65 -11.03 36.45
CA ILE A 4 1.40 -11.69 36.05
C ILE A 4 0.67 -10.84 35.00
N THR A 5 0.66 -9.52 35.17
CA THR A 5 0.08 -8.60 34.20
C THR A 5 0.79 -8.69 32.84
N LEU A 6 2.13 -8.75 32.81
CA LEU A 6 2.90 -8.89 31.58
C LEU A 6 2.61 -10.22 30.85
N VAL A 7 2.51 -11.32 31.60
CA VAL A 7 2.17 -12.64 31.02
C VAL A 7 0.77 -12.64 30.42
N LEU A 8 -0.22 -12.03 31.09
CA LEU A 8 -1.59 -11.91 30.57
C LEU A 8 -1.66 -11.03 29.31
N LEU A 9 -0.92 -9.92 29.29
CA LEU A 9 -0.83 -9.05 28.11
C LEU A 9 -0.19 -9.77 26.93
N LEU A 10 0.88 -10.53 27.17
CA LEU A 10 1.54 -11.34 26.13
C LEU A 10 0.60 -12.44 25.59
N GLY A 11 -0.13 -13.14 26.47
CA GLY A 11 -1.10 -14.15 26.06
C GLY A 11 -2.24 -13.59 25.21
N LEU A 12 -2.79 -12.43 25.61
CA LEU A 12 -3.83 -11.73 24.84
C LEU A 12 -3.28 -11.26 23.48
N TRP A 13 -2.05 -10.76 23.45
CA TRP A 13 -1.37 -10.33 22.23
C TRP A 13 -1.18 -11.48 21.24
N VAL A 14 -0.72 -12.66 21.68
CA VAL A 14 -0.59 -13.86 20.84
C VAL A 14 -1.94 -14.33 20.30
N PHE A 15 -3.00 -14.26 21.10
CA PHE A 15 -4.34 -14.67 20.64
C PHE A 15 -4.89 -13.73 19.56
N LEU A 16 -4.75 -12.41 19.75
CA LEU A 16 -5.17 -11.41 18.78
C LEU A 16 -4.35 -11.47 17.48
N ALA A 17 -3.06 -11.79 17.59
CA ALA A 17 -2.16 -12.07 16.48
C ALA A 17 -2.67 -13.25 15.64
N ILE A 18 -2.81 -14.43 16.24
CA ILE A 18 -3.28 -15.64 15.55
C ILE A 18 -4.65 -15.40 14.86
N GLY A 19 -5.55 -14.66 15.50
CA GLY A 19 -6.84 -14.31 14.89
C GLY A 19 -6.72 -13.50 13.59
N ARG A 20 -5.71 -12.65 13.45
CA ARG A 20 -5.46 -11.85 12.23
C ARG A 20 -4.86 -12.70 11.11
N VAL A 21 -3.91 -13.59 11.43
CA VAL A 21 -3.43 -14.61 10.48
C VAL A 21 -4.59 -15.43 9.92
N LEU A 22 -5.45 -15.96 10.79
CA LEU A 22 -6.54 -16.86 10.41
C LEU A 22 -7.66 -16.16 9.62
N THR A 23 -7.81 -14.84 9.76
CA THR A 23 -8.81 -14.04 9.04
C THR A 23 -8.27 -13.42 7.75
N GLY A 24 -6.98 -13.61 7.43
CA GLY A 24 -6.35 -13.06 6.23
C GLY A 24 -6.23 -11.53 6.26
N HIS A 25 -6.44 -10.90 7.41
CA HIS A 25 -6.14 -9.49 7.60
C HIS A 25 -4.64 -9.34 7.84
N ALA A 26 -3.88 -9.34 6.76
CA ALA A 26 -2.48 -8.96 6.80
C ALA A 26 -2.36 -7.59 7.49
N PRO A 27 -1.43 -7.41 8.45
CA PRO A 27 -1.14 -6.09 8.95
C PRO A 27 -0.69 -5.27 7.74
N TRP A 28 -1.37 -4.16 7.48
CA TRP A 28 -0.97 -3.22 6.45
C TRP A 28 -0.22 -2.08 7.11
N GLY A 29 0.85 -1.62 6.47
CA GLY A 29 1.52 -0.41 6.87
C GLY A 29 0.65 0.85 6.70
N PRO A 30 1.20 2.03 7.06
CA PRO A 30 0.53 3.30 6.83
C PRO A 30 0.05 3.45 5.39
N ARG A 31 -1.08 4.15 5.22
CA ARG A 31 -1.61 4.52 3.91
C ARG A 31 -0.88 5.76 3.42
N VAL A 32 -0.37 5.69 2.19
CA VAL A 32 0.06 6.86 1.44
C VAL A 32 -0.95 7.08 0.33
N GLY A 33 -1.70 8.18 0.40
CA GLY A 33 -2.70 8.53 -0.61
C GLY A 33 -3.79 9.47 -0.12
N GLY A 34 -4.85 9.55 -0.90
CA GLY A 34 -5.93 10.52 -0.68
C GLY A 34 -7.08 10.37 -1.66
N VAL A 35 -7.86 11.43 -1.81
CA VAL A 35 -9.05 11.45 -2.66
C VAL A 35 -8.78 12.29 -3.90
N LEU A 36 -9.06 11.73 -5.07
CA LEU A 36 -8.96 12.40 -6.35
C LEU A 36 -10.12 13.40 -6.56
N PRO A 37 -10.01 14.36 -7.50
CA PRO A 37 -11.07 15.34 -7.78
C PRO A 37 -12.43 14.73 -8.15
N ASN A 38 -12.44 13.50 -8.68
CA ASN A 38 -13.65 12.76 -9.03
C ASN A 38 -14.27 11.99 -7.84
N GLY A 39 -13.72 12.14 -6.62
CA GLY A 39 -14.18 11.46 -5.41
C GLY A 39 -13.62 10.04 -5.21
N THR A 40 -12.77 9.55 -6.12
CA THR A 40 -12.12 8.24 -5.98
C THR A 40 -11.05 8.31 -4.90
N GLU A 41 -11.15 7.46 -3.86
CA GLU A 41 -10.11 7.30 -2.84
C GLU A 41 -9.05 6.33 -3.35
N ILE A 42 -7.78 6.69 -3.20
CA ILE A 42 -6.65 5.92 -3.67
C ILE A 42 -5.56 5.96 -2.63
N TYR A 43 -5.06 4.78 -2.29
CA TYR A 43 -3.95 4.67 -1.35
C TYR A 43 -3.10 3.47 -1.65
N PHE A 44 -1.83 3.62 -1.32
CA PHE A 44 -0.82 2.61 -1.42
C PHE A 44 -0.39 2.15 -0.02
N GLN A 45 -0.24 0.84 0.16
CA GLN A 45 0.16 0.22 1.42
C GLN A 45 1.12 -0.94 1.16
N ALA A 46 2.10 -1.08 2.05
CA ALA A 46 3.01 -2.22 2.06
C ALA A 46 2.63 -3.22 3.14
N ARG A 47 2.92 -4.50 2.90
CA ARG A 47 2.90 -5.51 3.95
C ARG A 47 4.20 -5.40 4.77
N PRO A 48 4.16 -5.18 6.10
CA PRO A 48 5.35 -4.94 6.92
C PRO A 48 6.29 -6.14 7.09
N ALA A 49 5.85 -7.36 6.78
CA ALA A 49 6.66 -8.57 6.89
C ALA A 49 6.13 -9.75 6.05
N GLY A 50 7.06 -10.53 5.49
CA GLY A 50 6.82 -11.70 4.64
C GLY A 50 8.08 -12.01 3.80
N PHE A 51 8.14 -13.20 3.18
CA PHE A 51 9.16 -13.53 2.16
C PHE A 51 8.89 -12.82 0.83
N GLU A 52 7.63 -12.44 0.62
CA GLU A 52 7.11 -11.54 -0.42
C GLU A 52 6.26 -10.51 0.35
N THR A 53 6.62 -9.24 0.24
CA THR A 53 5.82 -8.14 0.80
C THR A 53 4.89 -7.68 -0.30
N ASP A 54 3.70 -8.25 -0.30
CA ASP A 54 2.67 -7.89 -1.27
C ASP A 54 2.30 -6.40 -1.06
N ASP A 55 2.90 -5.54 -1.87
CA ASP A 55 2.60 -4.13 -1.92
C ASP A 55 1.32 -3.94 -2.73
N ARG A 56 0.45 -3.03 -2.30
CA ARG A 56 -0.88 -2.91 -2.88
C ARG A 56 -1.32 -1.48 -3.09
N LEU A 57 -1.68 -1.18 -4.32
CA LEU A 57 -2.47 -0.01 -4.69
C LEU A 57 -3.95 -0.35 -4.55
N THR A 58 -4.69 0.43 -3.75
CA THR A 58 -6.13 0.29 -3.60
C THR A 58 -6.83 1.48 -4.24
N VAL A 59 -7.89 1.19 -4.99
CA VAL A 59 -8.75 2.19 -5.65
C VAL A 59 -10.18 1.97 -5.21
N VAL A 60 -10.81 2.98 -4.64
CA VAL A 60 -12.20 2.96 -4.16
C VAL A 60 -12.96 4.06 -4.88
N VAL A 61 -13.71 3.67 -5.90
CA VAL A 61 -14.61 4.59 -6.61
C VAL A 61 -15.89 4.75 -5.81
N PRO A 62 -16.53 5.93 -5.75
CA PRO A 62 -17.77 6.13 -5.01
C PRO A 62 -18.83 5.07 -5.33
N ASN A 63 -19.42 4.50 -4.27
CA ASN A 63 -20.46 3.47 -4.34
C ASN A 63 -20.03 2.14 -5.00
N MET A 64 -18.73 1.88 -5.14
CA MET A 64 -18.19 0.62 -5.62
C MET A 64 -17.30 -0.05 -4.57
N ALA A 65 -17.19 -1.37 -4.66
CA ALA A 65 -16.23 -2.13 -3.85
C ALA A 65 -14.79 -1.71 -4.18
N ALA A 66 -13.91 -1.79 -3.18
CA ALA A 66 -12.50 -1.52 -3.36
C ALA A 66 -11.88 -2.49 -4.38
N ARG A 67 -11.08 -1.94 -5.29
CA ARG A 67 -10.23 -2.71 -6.21
C ARG A 67 -8.80 -2.71 -5.70
N HIS A 68 -8.12 -3.83 -5.88
CA HIS A 68 -6.78 -4.07 -5.37
C HIS A 68 -5.86 -4.45 -6.52
N TYR A 69 -4.73 -3.75 -6.61
CA TYR A 69 -3.67 -4.02 -7.58
C TYR A 69 -2.39 -4.31 -6.82
N TRP A 70 -1.77 -5.43 -7.15
CA TRP A 70 -0.63 -6.00 -6.43
C TRP A 70 0.67 -5.67 -7.14
N VAL A 71 1.65 -5.21 -6.38
CA VAL A 71 3.04 -4.95 -6.78
C VAL A 71 3.84 -6.07 -6.09
N ASP A 72 4.04 -7.19 -6.78
CA ASP A 72 4.39 -8.48 -6.16
C ASP A 72 5.48 -9.22 -6.95
N GLN A 73 6.68 -8.66 -7.14
CA GLN A 73 7.81 -9.48 -7.64
C GLN A 73 9.18 -9.13 -7.06
N VAL A 74 9.42 -7.88 -6.61
CA VAL A 74 10.80 -7.45 -6.31
C VAL A 74 10.94 -6.67 -5.01
N HIS A 75 9.88 -6.03 -4.51
CA HIS A 75 10.05 -5.05 -3.42
C HIS A 75 9.45 -5.50 -2.09
N GLY A 76 10.36 -5.53 -1.09
CA GLY A 76 10.24 -5.77 0.36
C GLY A 76 9.41 -4.76 1.16
N GLY A 77 8.52 -4.00 0.50
CA GLY A 77 7.94 -2.78 1.03
C GLY A 77 8.85 -1.58 0.81
N PHE A 78 8.24 -0.45 0.49
CA PHE A 78 8.96 0.78 0.19
C PHE A 78 9.25 1.60 1.47
N GLU A 79 10.51 2.02 1.64
CA GLU A 79 10.89 2.95 2.71
C GLU A 79 10.23 4.32 2.52
N HIS A 80 10.11 4.75 1.26
CA HIS A 80 9.40 5.96 0.87
C HIS A 80 8.74 5.76 -0.49
N VAL A 81 7.49 6.19 -0.60
CA VAL A 81 6.75 6.23 -1.86
C VAL A 81 6.19 7.63 -2.11
N VAL A 82 6.08 7.97 -3.38
CA VAL A 82 5.33 9.11 -3.86
C VAL A 82 4.21 8.60 -4.75
N LEU A 83 2.97 8.86 -4.36
CA LEU A 83 1.80 8.57 -5.18
C LEU A 83 1.46 9.82 -5.99
N LYS A 84 1.47 9.71 -7.31
CA LYS A 84 1.21 10.81 -8.24
C LYS A 84 0.01 10.49 -9.12
N TYR A 85 -0.68 11.55 -9.55
CA TYR A 85 -1.84 11.48 -10.42
C TYR A 85 -1.79 12.57 -11.50
N ASN A 86 -2.43 12.33 -12.65
CA ASN A 86 -2.63 13.38 -13.64
C ASN A 86 -3.69 14.40 -13.16
N SER A 87 -3.73 15.60 -13.74
CA SER A 87 -4.65 16.67 -13.32
C SER A 87 -6.14 16.30 -13.36
N THR A 88 -6.50 15.27 -14.12
CA THR A 88 -7.88 14.76 -14.25
C THR A 88 -8.21 13.60 -13.31
N GLY A 89 -7.23 13.05 -12.59
CA GLY A 89 -7.40 11.87 -11.73
C GLY A 89 -7.56 10.55 -12.49
N ASN A 90 -7.14 10.47 -13.76
CA ASN A 90 -7.33 9.27 -14.59
C ASN A 90 -6.10 8.37 -14.66
N GLN A 91 -4.89 8.90 -14.46
CA GLN A 91 -3.64 8.12 -14.54
C GLN A 91 -2.88 8.32 -13.25
N LEU A 92 -2.28 7.24 -12.76
CA LEU A 92 -1.63 7.19 -11.45
C LEU A 92 -0.36 6.39 -11.52
N TRP A 93 0.63 6.78 -10.73
CA TRP A 93 1.82 5.99 -10.54
C TRP A 93 2.39 6.14 -9.15
N VAL A 94 3.06 5.07 -8.73
CA VAL A 94 3.81 4.98 -7.48
C VAL A 94 5.28 5.05 -7.86
N GLU A 95 5.97 6.01 -7.28
CA GLU A 95 7.41 6.19 -7.40
C GLU A 95 8.08 5.81 -6.08
N SER A 96 9.16 5.04 -6.15
CA SER A 96 10.03 4.74 -5.02
C SER A 96 11.48 4.62 -5.50
N ASP A 97 12.43 5.05 -4.66
CA ASP A 97 13.87 5.03 -4.97
C ASP A 97 14.23 5.64 -6.34
N GLY A 98 13.51 6.70 -6.72
CA GLY A 98 13.69 7.41 -7.99
C GLY A 98 13.25 6.63 -9.23
N LYS A 99 12.45 5.57 -9.06
CA LYS A 99 11.91 4.73 -10.14
C LYS A 99 10.40 4.57 -9.99
N VAL A 100 9.72 4.39 -11.11
CA VAL A 100 8.29 4.03 -11.11
C VAL A 100 8.17 2.53 -10.80
N GLY A 101 7.60 2.21 -9.64
CA GLY A 101 7.34 0.83 -9.23
C GLY A 101 6.03 0.27 -9.78
N ALA A 102 5.02 1.14 -9.95
CA ALA A 102 3.74 0.76 -10.53
C ALA A 102 3.01 1.94 -11.18
N SER A 103 2.17 1.66 -12.16
CA SER A 103 1.33 2.64 -12.82
C SER A 103 -0.03 2.05 -13.23
N ILE A 104 -1.09 2.85 -13.16
CA ILE A 104 -2.42 2.48 -13.62
C ILE A 104 -3.10 3.60 -14.40
N ASP A 105 -3.69 3.24 -15.54
CA ASP A 105 -4.68 4.08 -16.19
C ASP A 105 -6.07 3.67 -15.69
N LEU A 106 -6.69 4.52 -14.87
CA LEU A 106 -8.01 4.30 -14.28
C LEU A 106 -9.15 4.35 -15.31
N ALA A 107 -8.94 5.02 -16.45
CA ALA A 107 -9.99 5.13 -17.47
C ALA A 107 -10.19 3.80 -18.19
N ILE A 108 -9.10 3.06 -18.42
CA ILE A 108 -9.12 1.74 -19.09
C ILE A 108 -8.79 0.57 -18.16
N ASN A 109 -8.50 0.84 -16.89
CA ASN A 109 -8.15 -0.15 -15.88
C ASN A 109 -6.91 -1.00 -16.26
N ASP A 110 -5.90 -0.37 -16.88
CA ASP A 110 -4.63 -1.01 -17.27
C ASP A 110 -3.54 -0.73 -16.21
N PHE A 111 -3.26 -1.73 -15.37
CA PHE A 111 -2.27 -1.70 -14.30
C PHE A 111 -0.98 -2.41 -14.73
N ARG A 112 0.16 -1.80 -14.42
CA ARG A 112 1.51 -2.32 -14.70
C ARG A 112 2.36 -2.14 -13.46
N ALA A 113 3.16 -3.14 -13.13
CA ALA A 113 4.03 -3.09 -11.97
C ALA A 113 5.36 -3.81 -12.23
N GLU A 114 6.36 -3.49 -11.41
CA GLU A 114 7.62 -4.22 -11.35
C GLU A 114 8.34 -4.27 -12.71
N HIS A 115 8.52 -5.47 -13.27
CA HIS A 115 9.20 -5.70 -14.54
C HIS A 115 8.38 -5.32 -15.77
N ASP A 116 7.08 -5.02 -15.60
CA ASP A 116 6.27 -4.54 -16.71
C ASP A 116 6.79 -3.21 -17.21
N MET A 117 6.80 -3.05 -18.54
CA MET A 117 7.09 -1.76 -19.15
C MET A 117 6.03 -0.76 -18.72
N GLN A 118 6.44 0.15 -17.83
CA GLN A 118 5.58 1.19 -17.29
C GLN A 118 4.97 2.02 -18.42
N HIS A 119 3.78 2.55 -18.15
CA HIS A 119 3.15 3.45 -19.09
C HIS A 119 4.08 4.63 -19.41
N THR A 120 4.12 5.06 -20.67
CA THR A 120 5.02 6.13 -21.11
C THR A 120 4.84 7.40 -20.30
N TRP A 121 3.59 7.76 -19.96
CA TRP A 121 3.27 8.90 -19.10
C TRP A 121 3.82 8.78 -17.68
N ALA A 122 3.91 7.56 -17.13
CA ALA A 122 4.49 7.35 -15.80
C ALA A 122 6.01 7.53 -15.82
N ALA A 123 6.67 7.02 -16.88
CA ALA A 123 8.12 7.08 -17.05
C ALA A 123 8.69 8.50 -17.15
N PHE A 124 7.88 9.49 -17.57
CA PHE A 124 8.30 10.89 -17.65
C PHE A 124 8.18 11.65 -16.32
N GLY A 125 7.63 11.05 -15.26
CA GLY A 125 7.55 11.66 -13.93
C GLY A 125 6.68 12.92 -13.83
N THR A 126 5.89 13.23 -14.86
CA THR A 126 5.10 14.46 -14.95
C THR A 126 3.69 14.26 -14.39
N GLY A 127 3.47 14.69 -13.14
CA GLY A 127 2.13 15.01 -12.63
C GLY A 127 2.12 15.42 -11.17
N THR A 128 0.92 15.42 -10.60
CA THR A 128 0.65 16.02 -9.30
C THR A 128 0.84 14.99 -8.21
N THR A 129 1.65 15.30 -7.20
CA THR A 129 1.74 14.46 -5.99
C THR A 129 0.40 14.48 -5.28
N LEU A 130 -0.19 13.30 -5.08
CA LEU A 130 -1.35 13.10 -4.22
C LEU A 130 -0.91 13.02 -2.77
N ASP A 131 0.10 12.19 -2.49
CA ASP A 131 0.68 12.02 -1.18
C ASP A 131 2.08 11.39 -1.28
N SER A 132 2.88 11.50 -0.23
CA SER A 132 4.20 10.88 -0.13
C SER A 132 4.52 10.50 1.30
N GLY A 133 5.11 9.33 1.51
CA GLY A 133 5.43 8.88 2.86
C GLY A 133 6.02 7.49 2.90
N SER A 134 6.27 7.02 4.12
CA SER A 134 6.68 5.63 4.32
C SER A 134 5.46 4.74 4.43
N THR A 135 5.48 3.62 3.73
CA THR A 135 4.52 2.52 3.92
C THR A 135 4.92 1.55 5.01
N SER A 136 5.97 1.86 5.77
CA SER A 136 6.38 1.11 6.95
C SER A 136 6.45 2.01 8.19
N SER A 137 6.23 1.43 9.36
CA SER A 137 6.33 2.11 10.65
C SER A 137 6.77 1.12 11.72
N ILE A 138 7.37 1.61 12.81
CA ILE A 138 7.76 0.73 13.92
C ILE A 138 6.55 -0.01 14.50
N PHE A 139 5.37 0.61 14.52
CA PHE A 139 4.14 -0.03 14.97
C PHE A 139 3.64 -1.10 14.01
N SER A 140 3.78 -0.89 12.70
CA SER A 140 3.41 -1.90 11.71
C SER A 140 4.39 -3.07 11.67
N LEU A 141 5.66 -2.85 12.02
CA LEU A 141 6.68 -3.91 12.16
C LEU A 141 6.56 -4.70 13.46
N LEU A 142 6.13 -4.05 14.55
CA LEU A 142 5.94 -4.67 15.87
C LEU A 142 4.52 -5.20 16.09
N SER A 143 3.58 -4.88 15.20
CA SER A 143 2.23 -5.43 15.24
C SER A 143 2.32 -6.90 14.84
N PRO A 144 1.96 -7.83 15.72
CA PRO A 144 2.02 -9.24 15.38
C PRO A 144 0.99 -9.56 14.29
N TRP A 145 1.44 -10.46 13.42
CA TRP A 145 0.69 -11.20 12.40
C TRP A 145 -0.45 -11.99 13.01
#